data_AF-A0A7C2P430-F1
#
_entry.id   AF-A0A7C2P430-F1
#
_cell.length_a   1.000
_cell.length_b   1.000
_cell.length_c   1.000
_cell.angle_alpha   90.00
_cell.angle_beta   90.00
_cell.angle_gamma   90.00
#
_symmetry.space_group_name_H-M   'P 1'
#
loop_
_entity.id
_entity.type
_entity.pdbx_description
1 polymer ?
#
loop_
_entity_poly.entity_id
_entity_poly.type
_entity_poly.pdbx_seq_one_letter_code
_entity_poly.pdbx_strand_id
1 'polypeptide(L)'
;LPLVTIDGEDARDFDDAVYARPSRNGGYRLLVAIADVAHYLPMGSALDQQARQRATSVYFPGFVVPMLPETLSNGICSLKPETPRLAMVCDMHVDAAGGVQRARFYPALIRSHARLTYQQVWAALGQNDVTERQRLGALLPALEHLQGLYRLLVQARQHRGAIDFDTTETCFRLDAAGDVEWLQTTERNDAHRMIEECMIAANVQAAKFLSRHKMPALYRVHPAPPVEKYTDLLKFLREFKLRLPPYEDVRPLDFARLLKRVETRPEAPLLRSVLLRSQSLAVYHPDNDGHFGLALDAYAHFTSPIRRYPDVLVHRAIRHILNGGKPSGYAYTSADMEPLALHCSMRGRIAEEAEREVDERYRCAWLQKHVGEVFAGVVSGVTSFGLFVELVESRISGLVHVSQLPNDYYHFDPLRHLLIGQRQGRNFRLGDPVRVQVLRASMEDRKVDLRLAKEA
;
A
#
# COMPACT_ATOMS: atom_id res chain seq x y z
N LEU A 1 -27.40 8.64 8.45
CA LEU A 1 -26.06 8.53 9.07
C LEU A 1 -25.11 9.33 8.22
N PRO A 2 -24.30 10.24 8.78
CA PRO A 2 -23.40 11.10 8.01
C PRO A 2 -22.16 10.32 7.55
N LEU A 3 -22.37 9.32 6.69
CA LEU A 3 -21.32 8.61 5.97
C LEU A 3 -20.66 9.57 4.98
N VAL A 4 -19.34 9.49 4.85
CA VAL A 4 -18.56 10.29 3.89
C VAL A 4 -17.57 9.39 3.16
N THR A 5 -17.22 9.78 1.92
CA THR A 5 -16.08 9.18 1.20
C THR A 5 -14.87 10.12 1.32
N ILE A 6 -13.67 9.58 1.46
CA ILE A 6 -12.43 10.35 1.59
C ILE A 6 -11.39 9.72 0.66
N ASP A 7 -11.06 10.40 -0.42
CA ASP A 7 -10.26 9.83 -1.52
C ASP A 7 -9.23 10.84 -2.04
N GLY A 8 -8.38 10.43 -2.98
CA GLY A 8 -7.50 11.37 -3.71
C GLY A 8 -8.30 12.31 -4.61
N GLU A 9 -7.74 13.49 -4.91
CA GLU A 9 -8.35 14.54 -5.73
C GLU A 9 -8.84 14.04 -7.10
N ASP A 10 -8.07 13.14 -7.72
CA ASP A 10 -8.33 12.59 -9.04
C ASP A 10 -9.23 11.36 -9.05
N ALA A 11 -9.54 10.79 -7.89
CA ALA A 11 -10.40 9.61 -7.78
C ALA A 11 -11.83 9.88 -8.29
N ARG A 12 -12.43 8.87 -8.93
CA ARG A 12 -13.80 8.92 -9.48
C ARG A 12 -14.65 7.71 -9.05
N ASP A 13 -14.00 6.64 -8.64
CA ASP A 13 -14.50 5.36 -8.19
C ASP A 13 -14.41 5.23 -6.66
N PHE A 14 -15.42 5.73 -5.95
CA PHE A 14 -15.45 5.70 -4.49
C PHE A 14 -16.00 4.35 -4.00
N ASP A 15 -15.08 3.45 -3.62
CA ASP A 15 -15.40 2.10 -3.13
C ASP A 15 -16.00 2.12 -1.72
N ASP A 16 -15.52 3.00 -0.86
CA ASP A 16 -15.79 2.98 0.58
C ASP A 16 -16.30 4.30 1.13
N ALA A 17 -17.20 4.20 2.12
CA ALA A 17 -17.68 5.31 2.92
C ALA A 17 -17.62 4.94 4.41
N VAL A 18 -17.17 5.89 5.23
CA VAL A 18 -16.90 5.66 6.66
C VAL A 18 -17.75 6.56 7.56
N TYR A 19 -18.09 6.03 8.73
CA TYR A 19 -18.72 6.80 9.81
C TYR A 19 -18.34 6.18 11.15
N ALA A 20 -18.01 7.03 12.13
CA ALA A 20 -17.79 6.61 13.49
C ALA A 20 -18.58 7.44 14.49
N ARG A 21 -18.92 6.82 15.62
CA ARG A 21 -19.45 7.52 16.80
C ARG A 21 -18.94 6.88 18.09
N PRO A 22 -18.77 7.65 19.17
CA PRO A 22 -18.42 7.10 20.48
C PRO A 22 -19.49 6.11 20.97
N SER A 23 -19.03 5.06 21.65
CA SER A 23 -19.90 4.11 22.35
C SER A 23 -20.09 4.51 23.80
N ARG A 24 -21.26 4.22 24.39
CA ARG A 24 -21.59 4.59 25.79
C ARG A 24 -20.64 3.99 26.82
N ASN A 25 -20.04 2.83 26.52
CA ASN A 25 -19.17 2.10 27.44
C ASN A 25 -17.67 2.36 27.17
N GLY A 26 -17.35 3.44 26.46
CA GLY A 26 -16.02 3.68 25.90
C GLY A 26 -15.83 3.01 24.52
N GLY A 27 -14.80 3.43 23.79
CA GLY A 27 -14.55 3.01 22.42
C GLY A 27 -15.51 3.63 21.40
N TYR A 28 -15.69 2.99 20.25
CA TYR A 28 -16.44 3.51 19.11
C TYR A 28 -17.30 2.45 18.44
N ARG A 29 -18.36 2.89 17.77
CA ARG A 29 -19.01 2.13 16.69
C ARG A 29 -18.48 2.67 15.36
N LEU A 30 -17.89 1.80 14.55
CA LEU A 30 -17.38 2.08 13.22
C LEU A 30 -18.29 1.41 12.18
N LEU A 31 -18.74 2.17 11.19
CA LEU A 31 -19.38 1.64 9.99
C LEU A 31 -18.45 1.88 8.80
N VAL A 32 -18.18 0.81 8.07
CA VAL A 32 -17.52 0.83 6.76
C VAL A 32 -18.52 0.31 5.75
N ALA A 33 -18.99 1.18 4.86
CA ALA A 33 -19.92 0.84 3.80
C ALA A 33 -19.17 0.74 2.48
N ILE A 34 -19.21 -0.44 1.85
CA ILE A 34 -18.49 -0.71 0.60
C ILE A 34 -19.48 -0.86 -0.54
N ALA A 35 -19.17 -0.31 -1.72
CA ALA A 35 -19.96 -0.47 -2.95
C ALA A 35 -20.38 -1.93 -3.16
N ASP A 36 -21.69 -2.20 -3.33
CA ASP A 36 -22.21 -3.56 -3.53
C ASP A 36 -22.04 -4.01 -4.99
N VAL A 37 -20.79 -4.11 -5.45
CA VAL A 37 -20.43 -4.48 -6.83
C VAL A 37 -20.97 -5.87 -7.19
N ALA A 38 -20.94 -6.81 -6.23
CA ALA A 38 -21.44 -8.17 -6.44
C ALA A 38 -22.94 -8.20 -6.80
N HIS A 39 -23.72 -7.20 -6.40
CA HIS A 39 -25.11 -7.05 -6.84
C HIS A 39 -25.22 -6.75 -8.34
N TYR A 40 -24.34 -5.90 -8.87
CA TYR A 40 -24.33 -5.48 -10.28
C TYR A 40 -23.51 -6.39 -11.19
N LEU A 41 -22.80 -7.37 -10.61
CA LEU A 41 -21.93 -8.30 -11.32
C LEU A 41 -22.36 -9.76 -11.11
N PRO A 42 -23.46 -10.21 -11.76
CA PRO A 42 -23.93 -11.59 -11.64
C PRO A 42 -22.86 -12.61 -12.05
N MET A 43 -22.74 -13.70 -11.29
CA MET A 43 -21.78 -14.77 -11.58
C MET A 43 -22.00 -15.36 -12.99
N GLY A 44 -20.91 -15.58 -13.71
CA GLY A 44 -20.93 -16.16 -15.06
C GLY A 44 -21.33 -15.21 -16.18
N SER A 45 -21.81 -14.00 -15.87
CA SER A 45 -22.13 -12.97 -16.88
C SER A 45 -20.89 -12.54 -17.67
N ALA A 46 -21.08 -11.92 -18.84
CA ALA A 46 -19.97 -11.37 -19.63
C ALA A 46 -19.15 -10.34 -18.85
N LEU A 47 -19.80 -9.52 -18.01
CA LEU A 47 -19.13 -8.57 -17.13
C LEU A 47 -18.27 -9.29 -16.09
N ASP A 48 -18.79 -10.35 -15.45
CA ASP A 48 -18.03 -11.15 -14.48
C ASP A 48 -16.81 -11.83 -15.11
N GLN A 49 -16.97 -12.39 -16.31
CA GLN A 49 -15.87 -13.01 -17.05
C GLN A 49 -14.77 -12.00 -17.36
N GLN A 50 -15.13 -10.78 -17.80
CA GLN A 50 -14.17 -9.71 -18.06
C GLN A 50 -13.50 -9.20 -16.78
N ALA A 51 -14.26 -9.00 -15.70
CA ALA A 51 -13.72 -8.62 -14.40
C ALA A 51 -12.75 -9.68 -13.87
N ARG A 52 -13.09 -10.97 -13.99
CA ARG A 52 -12.22 -12.09 -13.64
C ARG A 52 -10.96 -12.09 -14.50
N GLN A 53 -11.09 -11.91 -15.82
CA GLN A 53 -9.95 -11.89 -16.75
C GLN A 53 -8.97 -10.76 -16.40
N ARG A 54 -9.48 -9.56 -16.11
CA ARG A 54 -8.66 -8.40 -15.72
C ARG A 54 -8.10 -8.55 -14.30
N ALA A 55 -8.90 -9.06 -13.38
CA ALA A 55 -8.71 -9.28 -11.94
C ALA A 55 -8.43 -8.04 -11.08
N THR A 56 -7.81 -6.99 -11.65
CA THR A 56 -7.53 -5.72 -10.98
C THR A 56 -7.62 -4.58 -11.99
N SER A 57 -7.94 -3.37 -11.52
CA SER A 57 -7.65 -2.13 -12.27
C SER A 57 -6.15 -1.87 -12.30
N VAL A 58 -5.68 -1.14 -13.32
CA VAL A 58 -4.28 -0.70 -13.48
C VAL A 58 -4.26 0.82 -13.57
N TYR A 59 -3.42 1.48 -12.77
CA TYR A 59 -3.39 2.92 -12.58
C TYR A 59 -2.09 3.53 -13.13
N PHE A 60 -2.18 4.18 -14.28
CA PHE A 60 -1.09 4.96 -14.84
C PHE A 60 -1.25 6.45 -14.49
N PRO A 61 -0.17 7.25 -14.53
CA PRO A 61 -0.28 8.70 -14.40
C PRO A 61 -1.27 9.29 -15.42
N GLY A 62 -2.38 9.86 -14.93
CA GLY A 62 -3.44 10.47 -15.75
C GLY A 62 -4.36 9.50 -16.50
N PHE A 63 -4.21 8.17 -16.34
CA PHE A 63 -4.98 7.18 -17.09
C PHE A 63 -5.21 5.89 -16.30
N VAL A 64 -6.43 5.35 -16.32
CA VAL A 64 -6.76 4.10 -15.62
C VAL A 64 -7.29 3.08 -16.62
N VAL A 65 -6.81 1.84 -16.53
CA VAL A 65 -7.43 0.68 -17.18
C VAL A 65 -8.31 -0.02 -16.14
N PRO A 66 -9.62 0.27 -16.10
CA PRO A 66 -10.45 -0.20 -15.00
C PRO A 66 -10.79 -1.69 -15.15
N MET A 67 -10.96 -2.38 -14.02
CA MET A 67 -11.44 -3.77 -13.99
C MET A 67 -12.88 -3.87 -14.52
N LEU A 68 -13.71 -2.86 -14.21
CA LEU A 68 -15.10 -2.75 -14.61
C LEU A 68 -15.29 -1.58 -15.58
N PRO A 69 -16.32 -1.61 -16.45
CA PRO A 69 -16.66 -0.46 -17.28
C PRO A 69 -16.94 0.80 -16.43
N GLU A 70 -16.54 1.97 -16.94
CA GLU A 70 -16.68 3.26 -16.24
C GLU A 70 -18.13 3.59 -15.85
N THR A 71 -19.10 3.14 -16.65
CA THR A 71 -20.53 3.28 -16.36
C THR A 71 -20.93 2.57 -15.05
N LEU A 72 -20.23 1.50 -14.68
CA LEU A 72 -20.40 0.83 -13.39
C LEU A 72 -19.47 1.44 -12.33
N SER A 73 -18.15 1.46 -12.57
CA SER A 73 -17.16 1.87 -11.57
C SER A 73 -17.35 3.33 -11.15
N ASN A 74 -17.38 4.27 -12.10
CA ASN A 74 -17.56 5.70 -11.84
C ASN A 74 -19.04 6.10 -11.73
N GLY A 75 -19.96 5.15 -11.88
CA GLY A 75 -21.40 5.40 -11.99
C GLY A 75 -22.21 4.85 -10.82
N ILE A 76 -22.83 3.68 -11.04
CA ILE A 76 -23.79 3.09 -10.10
C ILE A 76 -23.12 2.41 -8.89
N CYS A 77 -21.89 1.95 -9.03
CA CYS A 77 -21.14 1.34 -7.92
C CYS A 77 -20.48 2.41 -7.04
N SER A 78 -19.90 3.46 -7.63
CA SER A 78 -19.27 4.56 -6.88
C SER A 78 -20.26 5.22 -5.90
N LEU A 79 -19.82 5.36 -4.64
CA LEU A 79 -20.57 5.90 -3.52
C LEU A 79 -20.69 7.44 -3.57
N LYS A 80 -21.20 7.97 -4.68
CA LYS A 80 -21.30 9.41 -4.96
C LYS A 80 -22.07 10.18 -3.86
N PRO A 81 -21.69 11.44 -3.60
CA PRO A 81 -22.36 12.26 -2.60
C PRO A 81 -23.82 12.53 -2.98
N GLU A 82 -24.65 12.69 -1.96
CA GLU A 82 -26.07 13.05 -2.02
C GLU A 82 -26.97 12.12 -2.84
N THR A 83 -26.46 10.97 -3.27
CA THR A 83 -27.20 10.01 -4.10
C THR A 83 -27.32 8.66 -3.38
N PRO A 84 -28.52 8.04 -3.35
CA PRO A 84 -28.68 6.70 -2.82
C PRO A 84 -27.82 5.67 -3.58
N ARG A 85 -27.13 4.79 -2.83
CA ARG A 85 -26.25 3.73 -3.37
C ARG A 85 -26.37 2.45 -2.55
N LEU A 86 -26.31 1.31 -3.23
CA LEU A 86 -26.26 0.00 -2.58
C LEU A 86 -24.84 -0.24 -2.04
N ALA A 87 -24.78 -0.70 -0.79
CA ALA A 87 -23.53 -1.00 -0.12
C ALA A 87 -23.63 -2.30 0.69
N MET A 88 -22.53 -3.05 0.73
CA MET A 88 -22.29 -4.07 1.74
C MET A 88 -21.61 -3.40 2.94
N VAL A 89 -22.27 -3.40 4.10
CA VAL A 89 -21.79 -2.69 5.29
C VAL A 89 -21.14 -3.66 6.27
N CYS A 90 -19.98 -3.28 6.79
CA CYS A 90 -19.37 -3.85 7.98
C CYS A 90 -19.60 -2.90 9.17
N ASP A 91 -20.41 -3.33 10.15
CA ASP A 91 -20.74 -2.58 11.37
C ASP A 91 -20.01 -3.19 12.56
N MET A 92 -19.08 -2.42 13.12
CA MET A 92 -18.11 -2.85 14.12
C MET A 92 -18.28 -2.08 15.42
N HIS A 93 -18.17 -2.78 16.55
CA HIS A 93 -17.94 -2.17 17.87
C HIS A 93 -16.48 -2.37 18.25
N VAL A 94 -15.78 -1.25 18.39
CA VAL A 94 -14.37 -1.15 18.79
C VAL A 94 -14.34 -0.73 20.25
N ASP A 95 -13.59 -1.46 21.08
CA ASP A 95 -13.41 -1.13 22.49
C ASP A 95 -12.40 0.01 22.70
N ALA A 96 -12.16 0.38 23.97
CA ALA A 96 -11.21 1.42 24.34
C ALA A 96 -9.73 1.03 24.11
N ALA A 97 -9.44 -0.24 23.86
CA ALA A 97 -8.10 -0.73 23.52
C ALA A 97 -7.88 -0.83 21.99
N GLY A 98 -8.86 -0.43 21.17
CA GLY A 98 -8.80 -0.54 19.72
C GLY A 98 -9.13 -1.94 19.18
N GLY A 99 -9.59 -2.86 20.03
CA GLY A 99 -10.02 -4.20 19.65
C GLY A 99 -11.45 -4.23 19.13
N VAL A 100 -11.70 -4.93 18.01
CA VAL A 100 -13.07 -5.15 17.51
C VAL A 100 -13.73 -6.29 18.28
N GLN A 101 -14.70 -5.95 19.12
CA GLN A 101 -15.42 -6.90 19.99
C GLN A 101 -16.58 -7.59 19.26
N ARG A 102 -17.21 -6.88 18.32
CA ARG A 102 -18.33 -7.39 17.55
C ARG A 102 -18.34 -6.78 16.15
N ALA A 103 -18.60 -7.61 15.16
CA ALA A 103 -18.85 -7.17 13.79
C ALA A 103 -20.10 -7.84 13.21
N ARG A 104 -20.80 -7.12 12.34
CA ARG A 104 -21.93 -7.64 11.56
C ARG A 104 -21.80 -7.16 10.12
N PHE A 105 -22.18 -8.01 9.18
CA PHE A 105 -22.28 -7.69 7.77
C PHE A 105 -23.76 -7.63 7.37
N TYR A 106 -24.14 -6.66 6.54
CA TYR A 106 -25.48 -6.56 5.96
C TYR A 106 -25.50 -5.67 4.72
N PRO A 107 -26.37 -5.95 3.73
CA PRO A 107 -26.63 -5.00 2.65
C PRO A 107 -27.40 -3.79 3.16
N ALA A 108 -27.15 -2.62 2.60
CA ALA A 108 -27.82 -1.38 2.94
C ALA A 108 -27.97 -0.47 1.72
N LEU A 109 -28.95 0.45 1.80
CA LEU A 109 -29.02 1.62 0.95
C LEU A 109 -28.43 2.80 1.74
N ILE A 110 -27.35 3.40 1.25
CA ILE A 110 -26.67 4.53 1.89
C ILE A 110 -26.80 5.79 1.04
N ARG A 111 -26.55 6.94 1.66
CA ARG A 111 -26.33 8.22 0.97
C ARG A 111 -25.09 8.86 1.59
N SER A 112 -24.01 8.97 0.82
CA SER A 112 -22.82 9.71 1.25
C SER A 112 -23.19 11.20 1.37
N HIS A 113 -22.80 11.85 2.46
CA HIS A 113 -23.12 13.26 2.73
C HIS A 113 -22.04 14.21 2.20
N ALA A 114 -20.87 13.68 1.82
CA ALA A 114 -19.82 14.43 1.17
C ALA A 114 -18.82 13.50 0.49
N ARG A 115 -18.26 14.00 -0.61
CA ARG A 115 -16.99 13.54 -1.15
C ARG A 115 -15.92 14.50 -0.64
N LEU A 116 -15.01 13.99 0.19
CA LEU A 116 -13.90 14.75 0.74
C LEU A 116 -12.58 14.27 0.14
N THR A 117 -11.54 15.09 0.20
CA THR A 117 -10.17 14.65 -0.10
C THR A 117 -9.33 14.43 1.16
N TYR A 118 -8.30 13.60 1.05
CA TYR A 118 -7.32 13.42 2.12
C TYR A 118 -6.72 14.75 2.57
N GLN A 119 -6.42 15.66 1.63
CA GLN A 119 -5.84 16.96 1.94
C GLN A 119 -6.81 17.86 2.70
N GLN A 120 -8.09 17.88 2.33
CA GLN A 120 -9.12 18.64 3.05
C GLN A 120 -9.27 18.17 4.50
N VAL A 121 -9.35 16.85 4.68
CA VAL A 121 -9.50 16.24 6.02
C VAL A 121 -8.24 16.47 6.86
N TRP A 122 -7.06 16.35 6.26
CA TRP A 122 -5.79 16.62 6.94
C TRP A 122 -5.64 18.10 7.34
N ALA A 123 -5.99 19.03 6.46
CA ALA A 123 -5.99 20.46 6.79
C ALA A 123 -6.90 20.75 8.00
N ALA A 124 -8.11 20.20 8.00
CA ALA A 124 -9.07 20.45 9.07
C ALA A 124 -8.74 19.77 10.42
N LEU A 125 -8.30 18.50 10.40
CA LEU A 125 -8.11 17.70 11.62
C LEU A 125 -6.66 17.63 12.09
N GLY A 126 -5.71 17.67 11.17
CA GLY A 126 -4.27 17.59 11.44
C GLY A 126 -3.64 18.95 11.65
N GLN A 127 -3.90 19.88 10.73
CA GLN A 127 -3.33 21.23 10.76
C GLN A 127 -4.22 22.23 11.52
N ASN A 128 -5.44 21.82 11.90
CA ASN A 128 -6.43 22.68 12.54
C ASN A 128 -6.74 23.96 11.76
N ASP A 129 -6.73 23.89 10.43
CA ASP A 129 -7.06 25.03 9.57
C ASP A 129 -8.50 25.51 9.83
N VAL A 130 -8.65 26.77 10.21
CA VAL A 130 -9.94 27.35 10.62
C VAL A 130 -10.92 27.39 9.45
N THR A 131 -10.43 27.69 8.24
CA THR A 131 -11.26 27.85 7.04
C THR A 131 -11.86 26.50 6.62
N GLU A 132 -11.04 25.46 6.54
CA GLU A 132 -11.49 24.12 6.17
C GLU A 132 -12.38 23.50 7.27
N ARG A 133 -12.11 23.76 8.55
CA ARG A 133 -13.01 23.34 9.65
C ARG A 133 -14.39 24.01 9.54
N GLN A 134 -14.45 25.30 9.24
CA GLN A 134 -15.71 26.00 9.00
C GLN A 134 -16.44 25.45 7.77
N ARG A 135 -15.71 25.15 6.69
CA ARG A 135 -16.26 24.56 5.46
C ARG A 135 -16.88 23.19 5.69
N LEU A 136 -16.27 22.34 6.51
CA LEU A 136 -16.80 21.01 6.86
C LEU A 136 -18.07 21.10 7.71
N GLY A 137 -18.25 22.18 8.48
CA GLY A 137 -19.47 22.50 9.20
C GLY A 137 -20.00 21.32 10.03
N ALA A 138 -21.21 20.85 9.69
CA ALA A 138 -21.88 19.78 10.42
C ALA A 138 -21.20 18.39 10.34
N LEU A 139 -20.28 18.18 9.40
CA LEU A 139 -19.53 16.93 9.27
C LEU A 139 -18.33 16.85 10.23
N LEU A 140 -17.84 18.00 10.71
CA LEU A 140 -16.64 18.08 11.52
C LEU A 140 -16.68 17.17 12.77
N PRO A 141 -17.76 17.10 13.58
CA PRO A 141 -17.80 16.20 14.73
C PRO A 141 -17.68 14.72 14.37
N ALA A 142 -18.26 14.30 13.23
CA ALA A 142 -18.15 12.91 12.77
C ALA A 142 -16.72 12.57 12.34
N LEU A 143 -16.03 13.52 11.70
CA LEU A 143 -14.62 13.41 11.31
C LEU A 143 -13.69 13.39 12.53
N GLU A 144 -13.97 14.19 13.57
CA GLU A 144 -13.24 14.15 14.84
C GLU A 144 -13.43 12.80 15.57
N HIS A 145 -14.62 12.20 15.49
CA HIS A 145 -14.82 10.84 16.01
C HIS A 145 -13.99 9.81 15.24
N LEU A 146 -13.89 9.92 13.91
CA LEU A 146 -13.02 9.07 13.10
C LEU A 146 -11.54 9.25 13.48
N GLN A 147 -11.09 10.49 13.72
CA GLN A 147 -9.73 10.76 14.19
C GLN A 147 -9.47 10.13 15.57
N GLY A 148 -10.43 10.24 16.50
CA GLY A 148 -10.34 9.61 17.82
C GLY A 148 -10.26 8.09 17.74
N LEU A 149 -11.07 7.47 16.87
CA LEU A 149 -11.00 6.05 16.58
C LEU A 149 -9.66 5.65 15.95
N TYR A 150 -9.18 6.39 14.96
CA TYR A 150 -7.89 6.16 14.31
C TYR A 150 -6.75 6.06 15.31
N ARG A 151 -6.71 6.98 16.28
CA ARG A 151 -5.69 6.95 17.36
C ARG A 151 -5.74 5.65 18.16
N LEU A 152 -6.94 5.12 18.47
CA LEU A 152 -7.08 3.83 19.15
C LEU A 152 -6.61 2.65 18.27
N LEU A 153 -6.98 2.65 16.98
CA LEU A 153 -6.59 1.59 16.05
C LEU A 153 -5.07 1.55 15.84
N VAL A 154 -4.42 2.71 15.72
CA VAL A 154 -2.95 2.82 15.63
C VAL A 154 -2.28 2.29 16.88
N GLN A 155 -2.77 2.63 18.07
CA GLN A 155 -2.24 2.09 19.32
C GLN A 155 -2.35 0.55 19.37
N ALA A 156 -3.50 0.00 18.98
CA ALA A 156 -3.70 -1.44 18.88
C ALA A 156 -2.76 -2.08 17.85
N ARG A 157 -2.56 -1.45 16.69
CA ARG A 157 -1.63 -1.88 15.64
C ARG A 157 -0.18 -1.91 16.11
N GLN A 158 0.27 -0.88 16.82
CA GLN A 158 1.61 -0.81 17.40
C GLN A 158 1.81 -1.89 18.46
N HIS A 159 0.82 -2.11 19.34
CA HIS A 159 0.88 -3.15 20.36
C HIS A 159 0.96 -4.56 19.74
N ARG A 160 0.23 -4.79 18.65
CA ARG A 160 0.24 -6.03 17.87
C ARG A 160 1.57 -6.27 17.16
N GLY A 161 2.36 -5.22 16.93
CA GLY A 161 3.68 -5.33 16.28
C GLY A 161 3.63 -5.37 14.76
N ALA A 162 2.64 -4.71 14.15
CA ALA A 162 2.62 -4.54 12.70
C ALA A 162 3.88 -3.79 12.23
N ILE A 163 4.44 -4.22 11.11
CA ILE A 163 5.60 -3.61 10.50
C ILE A 163 5.10 -2.44 9.66
N ASP A 164 5.65 -1.26 9.88
CA ASP A 164 5.34 -0.05 9.10
C ASP A 164 6.63 0.44 8.45
N PHE A 165 6.61 0.49 7.12
CA PHE A 165 7.67 1.09 6.33
C PHE A 165 7.10 2.37 5.74
N ASP A 166 7.61 3.53 6.16
CA ASP A 166 7.25 4.78 5.53
C ASP A 166 7.72 4.73 4.08
N THR A 167 6.76 4.79 3.16
CA THR A 167 6.99 4.93 1.73
C THR A 167 6.61 6.34 1.31
N THR A 168 7.42 6.92 0.42
CA THR A 168 7.11 8.17 -0.27
C THR A 168 6.81 7.81 -1.72
N GLU A 169 5.69 8.30 -2.24
CA GLU A 169 5.30 8.07 -3.63
C GLU A 169 5.59 9.32 -4.46
N THR A 170 5.91 9.12 -5.73
CA THR A 170 6.14 10.20 -6.69
C THR A 170 4.91 10.32 -7.57
N CYS A 171 4.29 11.50 -7.59
CA CYS A 171 3.18 11.83 -8.47
C CYS A 171 3.65 12.74 -9.61
N PHE A 172 3.02 12.58 -10.78
CA PHE A 172 3.31 13.37 -11.98
C PHE A 172 2.08 14.17 -12.37
N ARG A 173 2.30 15.40 -12.84
CA ARG A 173 1.32 16.13 -13.63
C ARG A 173 1.78 16.15 -15.08
N LEU A 174 0.91 15.67 -15.95
CA LEU A 174 1.12 15.69 -17.39
C LEU A 174 0.43 16.92 -17.98
N ASP A 175 1.06 17.54 -18.97
CA ASP A 175 0.42 18.60 -19.75
C ASP A 175 -0.51 18.03 -20.84
N ALA A 176 -1.11 18.91 -21.65
CA ALA A 176 -2.03 18.50 -22.71
C ALA A 176 -1.36 17.70 -23.85
N ALA A 177 -0.04 17.79 -24.00
CA ALA A 177 0.73 16.99 -24.96
C ALA A 177 1.11 15.62 -24.40
N GLY A 178 0.91 15.40 -23.09
CA GLY A 178 1.31 14.19 -22.37
C GLY A 178 2.75 14.24 -21.84
N ASP A 179 3.39 15.40 -21.88
CA ASP A 179 4.73 15.60 -21.33
C ASP A 179 4.67 15.85 -19.82
N VAL A 180 5.74 15.45 -19.10
CA VAL A 180 5.84 15.69 -17.66
C VAL A 180 6.05 17.19 -17.42
N GLU A 181 5.00 17.87 -16.98
CA GLU A 181 5.02 19.28 -16.58
C GLU A 181 5.70 19.40 -15.22
N TRP A 182 5.36 18.51 -14.30
CA TRP A 182 5.78 18.60 -12.91
C TRP A 182 5.81 17.24 -12.20
N LEU A 183 6.73 17.13 -11.24
CA LEU A 183 6.97 15.96 -10.41
C LEU A 183 6.97 16.39 -8.95
N GLN A 184 6.20 15.69 -8.11
CA GLN A 184 6.21 15.92 -6.66
C GLN A 184 6.16 14.60 -5.90
N THR A 185 6.79 14.59 -4.74
CA THR A 185 6.60 13.55 -3.75
C THR A 185 5.36 13.85 -2.91
N THR A 186 4.48 12.86 -2.77
CA THR A 186 3.33 12.94 -1.88
C THR A 186 3.63 12.17 -0.59
N GLU A 187 3.28 12.79 0.54
CA GLU A 187 3.45 12.19 1.86
C GLU A 187 2.12 11.66 2.40
N ARG A 188 2.18 10.47 2.98
CA ARG A 188 1.06 9.81 3.64
C ARG A 188 0.77 10.49 4.99
N ASN A 189 -0.22 11.38 5.00
CA ASN A 189 -0.70 12.07 6.22
C ASN A 189 -1.72 11.24 7.03
N ASP A 190 -2.17 11.73 8.19
CA ASP A 190 -3.10 11.00 9.07
C ASP A 190 -4.48 10.75 8.46
N ALA A 191 -4.93 11.55 7.48
CA ALA A 191 -6.21 11.28 6.80
C ALA A 191 -6.14 9.97 6.00
N HIS A 192 -5.01 9.73 5.31
CA HIS A 192 -4.74 8.47 4.62
C HIS A 192 -4.70 7.31 5.61
N ARG A 193 -3.92 7.47 6.69
CA ARG A 193 -3.76 6.43 7.73
C ARG A 193 -5.08 6.11 8.44
N MET A 194 -5.93 7.11 8.66
CA MET A 194 -7.26 6.94 9.25
C MET A 194 -8.17 6.06 8.41
N ILE A 195 -8.24 6.30 7.09
CA ILE A 195 -9.02 5.45 6.17
C ILE A 195 -8.43 4.05 6.09
N GLU A 196 -7.10 3.93 5.97
CA GLU A 196 -6.41 2.64 5.95
C GLU A 196 -6.75 1.77 7.17
N GLU A 197 -6.69 2.32 8.39
CA GLU A 197 -7.01 1.57 9.60
C GLU A 197 -8.49 1.16 9.66
N CYS A 198 -9.41 2.01 9.16
CA CYS A 198 -10.82 1.63 9.05
C CYS A 198 -11.00 0.46 8.08
N MET A 199 -10.32 0.50 6.93
CA MET A 199 -10.38 -0.57 5.92
C MET A 199 -9.75 -1.86 6.42
N ILE A 200 -8.60 -1.80 7.09
CA ILE A 200 -7.93 -2.95 7.71
C ILE A 200 -8.86 -3.60 8.73
N ALA A 201 -9.53 -2.81 9.58
CA ALA A 201 -10.49 -3.33 10.54
C ALA A 201 -11.60 -4.12 9.84
N ALA A 202 -12.21 -3.57 8.78
CA ALA A 202 -13.26 -4.25 8.01
C ALA A 202 -12.74 -5.53 7.31
N ASN A 203 -11.55 -5.48 6.71
CA ASN A 203 -10.90 -6.60 6.04
C ASN A 203 -10.62 -7.77 7.01
N VAL A 204 -10.16 -7.47 8.23
CA VAL A 204 -9.99 -8.48 9.30
C VAL A 204 -11.32 -9.12 9.66
N GLN A 205 -12.39 -8.33 9.79
CA GLN A 205 -13.71 -8.88 10.12
C GLN A 205 -14.28 -9.72 8.99
N ALA A 206 -14.01 -9.37 7.72
CA ALA A 206 -14.43 -10.17 6.57
C ALA A 206 -13.73 -11.53 6.59
N ALA A 207 -12.41 -11.56 6.80
CA ALA A 207 -11.63 -12.80 6.91
C ALA A 207 -12.15 -13.70 8.06
N LYS A 208 -12.34 -13.12 9.26
CA LYS A 208 -12.88 -13.85 10.42
C LYS A 208 -14.30 -14.37 10.16
N PHE A 209 -15.13 -13.59 9.47
CA PHE A 209 -16.50 -13.97 9.15
C PHE A 209 -16.55 -15.16 8.19
N LEU A 210 -15.72 -15.16 7.15
CA LEU A 210 -15.60 -16.24 6.18
C LEU A 210 -15.04 -17.52 6.83
N SER A 211 -13.95 -17.38 7.59
CA SER A 211 -13.29 -18.50 8.30
C SER A 211 -14.24 -19.20 9.27
N ARG A 212 -14.99 -18.43 10.09
CA ARG A 212 -15.97 -18.98 11.03
C ARG A 212 -17.06 -19.80 10.34
N HIS A 213 -17.45 -19.44 9.13
CA HIS A 213 -18.46 -20.17 8.34
C HIS A 213 -17.85 -21.24 7.42
N LYS A 214 -16.52 -21.42 7.44
CA LYS A 214 -15.78 -22.32 6.56
C LYS A 214 -16.14 -22.10 5.08
N MET A 215 -16.33 -20.83 4.70
CA MET A 215 -16.74 -20.47 3.35
C MET A 215 -15.51 -20.42 2.43
N PRO A 216 -15.53 -21.08 1.26
CA PRO A 216 -14.49 -20.92 0.25
C PRO A 216 -14.38 -19.45 -0.17
N ALA A 217 -13.20 -18.86 0.00
CA ALA A 217 -12.90 -17.47 -0.31
C ALA A 217 -11.39 -17.27 -0.45
N LEU A 218 -10.98 -16.08 -0.87
CA LEU A 218 -9.56 -15.71 -0.94
C LEU A 218 -9.16 -14.87 0.27
N TYR A 219 -8.10 -15.30 0.94
CA TYR A 219 -7.39 -14.54 1.97
C TYR A 219 -6.22 -13.80 1.32
N ARG A 220 -5.84 -12.66 1.90
CA ARG A 220 -4.63 -11.94 1.55
C ARG A 220 -3.55 -12.35 2.55
N VAL A 221 -2.74 -13.30 2.14
CA VAL A 221 -1.70 -13.92 2.97
C VAL A 221 -0.38 -13.20 2.73
N HIS A 222 0.39 -13.02 3.81
CA HIS A 222 1.77 -12.57 3.74
C HIS A 222 2.61 -13.47 4.65
N PRO A 223 3.36 -14.44 4.10
CA PRO A 223 4.13 -15.36 4.92
C PRO A 223 5.32 -14.65 5.57
N ALA A 224 5.94 -15.30 6.55
CA ALA A 224 7.22 -14.86 7.09
C ALA A 224 8.28 -14.75 5.96
N PRO A 225 9.38 -14.00 6.18
CA PRO A 225 10.51 -13.95 5.27
C PRO A 225 10.98 -15.36 4.83
N PRO A 226 11.46 -15.54 3.59
CA PRO A 226 12.09 -16.79 3.18
C PRO A 226 13.33 -17.09 4.03
N VAL A 227 13.57 -18.36 4.38
CA VAL A 227 14.67 -18.80 5.27
C VAL A 227 16.03 -18.27 4.82
N GLU A 228 16.32 -18.34 3.53
CA GLU A 228 17.59 -17.89 2.95
C GLU A 228 17.77 -16.37 3.13
N LYS A 229 16.77 -15.57 2.72
CA LYS A 229 16.77 -14.11 2.90
C LYS A 229 16.89 -13.71 4.36
N TYR A 230 16.24 -14.44 5.26
CA TYR A 230 16.32 -14.19 6.69
C TYR A 230 17.70 -14.51 7.27
N THR A 231 18.31 -15.60 6.81
CA THR A 231 19.67 -15.98 7.21
C THR A 231 20.69 -14.91 6.82
N ASP A 232 20.56 -14.34 5.62
CA ASP A 232 21.43 -13.26 5.17
C ASP A 232 21.16 -11.95 5.93
N LEU A 233 19.89 -11.64 6.23
CA LEU A 233 19.54 -10.54 7.12
C LEU A 233 20.23 -10.69 8.49
N LEU A 234 20.22 -11.87 9.09
CA LEU A 234 20.87 -12.11 10.39
C LEU A 234 22.40 -11.92 10.33
N LYS A 235 23.05 -12.28 9.22
CA LYS A 235 24.48 -12.03 9.03
C LYS A 235 24.76 -10.53 8.87
N PHE A 236 23.96 -9.85 8.05
CA PHE A 236 24.06 -8.41 7.84
C PHE A 236 23.87 -7.61 9.15
N LEU A 237 22.85 -7.93 9.95
CA LEU A 237 22.59 -7.25 11.22
C LEU A 237 23.72 -7.41 12.25
N ARG A 238 24.44 -8.54 12.22
CA ARG A 238 25.60 -8.76 13.13
C ARG A 238 26.71 -7.74 12.93
N GLU A 239 26.95 -7.28 11.70
CA GLU A 239 27.93 -6.23 11.40
C GLU A 239 27.60 -4.91 12.12
N PHE A 240 26.31 -4.66 12.38
CA PHE A 240 25.83 -3.49 13.11
C PHE A 240 25.60 -3.74 14.61
N LYS A 241 26.05 -4.90 15.11
CA LYS A 241 25.82 -5.37 16.48
C LYS A 241 24.31 -5.43 16.81
N LEU A 242 23.49 -5.70 15.80
CA LEU A 242 22.05 -5.90 15.91
C LEU A 242 21.73 -7.39 15.84
N ARG A 243 20.60 -7.79 16.43
CA ARG A 243 20.15 -9.18 16.48
C ARG A 243 18.64 -9.24 16.32
N LEU A 244 18.18 -10.29 15.67
CA LEU A 244 16.81 -10.78 15.71
C LEU A 244 16.82 -12.22 16.26
N PRO A 245 15.66 -12.74 16.69
CA PRO A 245 15.53 -14.14 17.10
C PRO A 245 15.94 -15.14 16.00
N PRO A 246 16.10 -16.43 16.33
CA PRO A 246 16.18 -17.50 15.32
C PRO A 246 14.91 -17.52 14.44
N TYR A 247 15.02 -18.13 13.25
CA TYR A 247 13.93 -18.16 12.26
C TYR A 247 12.63 -18.73 12.83
N GLU A 248 12.71 -19.78 13.64
CA GLU A 248 11.54 -20.47 14.21
C GLU A 248 10.78 -19.61 15.24
N ASP A 249 11.46 -18.65 15.85
CA ASP A 249 10.92 -17.82 16.93
C ASP A 249 10.54 -16.40 16.49
N VAL A 250 10.92 -16.00 15.26
CA VAL A 250 10.80 -14.61 14.81
C VAL A 250 9.34 -14.21 14.64
N ARG A 251 8.99 -13.05 15.18
CA ARG A 251 7.64 -12.47 15.07
C ARG A 251 7.69 -11.09 14.42
N PRO A 252 6.57 -10.61 13.87
CA PRO A 252 6.48 -9.25 13.33
C PRO A 252 6.92 -8.17 14.34
N LEU A 253 6.59 -8.36 15.61
CA LEU A 253 6.96 -7.44 16.69
C LEU A 253 8.48 -7.28 16.84
N ASP A 254 9.28 -8.29 16.51
CA ASP A 254 10.75 -8.19 16.57
C ASP A 254 11.28 -7.25 15.50
N PHE A 255 10.70 -7.29 14.29
CA PHE A 255 10.99 -6.33 13.22
C PHE A 255 10.58 -4.92 13.63
N ALA A 256 9.37 -4.74 14.15
CA ALA A 256 8.87 -3.43 14.59
C ALA A 256 9.76 -2.81 15.70
N ARG A 257 10.16 -3.63 16.69
CA ARG A 257 11.09 -3.20 17.76
C ARG A 257 12.46 -2.84 17.21
N LEU A 258 12.98 -3.62 16.26
CA LEU A 258 14.26 -3.34 15.62
C LEU A 258 14.20 -2.01 14.87
N LEU A 259 13.17 -1.79 14.04
CA LEU A 259 12.97 -0.55 13.30
C LEU A 259 12.94 0.67 14.21
N LYS A 260 12.20 0.60 15.32
CA LYS A 260 12.16 1.67 16.33
C LYS A 260 13.52 1.91 17.00
N ARG A 261 14.29 0.84 17.27
CA ARG A 261 15.61 0.95 17.90
C ARG A 261 16.65 1.59 16.97
N VAL A 262 16.50 1.43 15.67
CA VAL A 262 17.49 1.90 14.68
C VAL A 262 17.11 3.24 14.06
N GLU A 263 15.92 3.76 14.35
CA GLU A 263 15.36 4.97 13.75
C GLU A 263 16.26 6.20 13.84
N THR A 264 16.92 6.42 14.97
CA THR A 264 17.81 7.59 15.18
C THR A 264 19.25 7.35 14.74
N ARG A 265 19.56 6.19 14.14
CA ARG A 265 20.92 5.85 13.74
C ARG A 265 21.24 6.41 12.35
N PRO A 266 22.49 6.82 12.08
CA PRO A 266 22.92 7.22 10.73
C PRO A 266 22.62 6.16 9.67
N GLU A 267 22.76 4.88 10.02
CA GLU A 267 22.50 3.74 9.14
C GLU A 267 21.01 3.34 9.00
N ALA A 268 20.06 4.09 9.58
CA ALA A 268 18.63 3.72 9.56
C ALA A 268 18.08 3.47 8.15
N PRO A 269 18.37 4.29 7.12
CA PRO A 269 17.85 4.06 5.76
C PRO A 269 18.33 2.73 5.18
N LEU A 270 19.61 2.39 5.39
CA LEU A 270 20.22 1.14 4.97
C LEU A 270 19.54 -0.05 5.66
N LEU A 271 19.42 -0.01 6.99
CA LEU A 271 18.80 -1.08 7.77
C LEU A 271 17.33 -1.30 7.36
N ARG A 272 16.56 -0.22 7.17
CA ARG A 272 15.17 -0.26 6.70
C ARG A 272 15.07 -0.94 5.32
N SER A 273 15.93 -0.55 4.38
CA SER A 273 15.96 -1.10 3.02
C SER A 273 16.24 -2.61 3.01
N VAL A 274 17.24 -3.07 3.77
CA VAL A 274 17.58 -4.50 3.86
C VAL A 274 16.47 -5.29 4.56
N LEU A 275 15.86 -4.74 5.63
CA LEU A 275 14.70 -5.36 6.30
C LEU A 275 13.51 -5.53 5.35
N LEU A 276 13.18 -4.50 4.56
CA LEU A 276 12.10 -4.56 3.58
C LEU A 276 12.38 -5.60 2.49
N ARG A 277 13.59 -5.62 1.92
CA ARG A 277 13.99 -6.56 0.85
C ARG A 277 14.04 -8.02 1.30
N SER A 278 14.19 -8.25 2.61
CA SER A 278 14.13 -9.59 3.21
C SER A 278 12.72 -10.17 3.28
N GLN A 279 11.67 -9.33 3.21
CA GLN A 279 10.28 -9.78 3.33
C GLN A 279 9.82 -10.61 2.13
N SER A 280 8.74 -11.35 2.36
CA SER A 280 7.97 -12.03 1.33
C SER A 280 7.06 -11.05 0.60
N LEU A 281 6.51 -11.45 -0.55
CA LEU A 281 5.42 -10.73 -1.18
C LEU A 281 4.09 -11.27 -0.64
N ALA A 282 3.11 -10.39 -0.46
CA ALA A 282 1.75 -10.82 -0.13
C ALA A 282 1.04 -11.36 -1.37
N VAL A 283 0.24 -12.43 -1.19
CA VAL A 283 -0.46 -13.14 -2.26
C VAL A 283 -1.91 -13.41 -1.87
N TYR A 284 -2.77 -13.68 -2.85
CA TYR A 284 -4.06 -14.29 -2.58
C TYR A 284 -3.89 -15.79 -2.40
N HIS A 285 -4.56 -16.37 -1.41
CA HIS A 285 -4.52 -17.79 -1.11
C HIS A 285 -5.90 -18.28 -0.60
N PRO A 286 -6.34 -19.51 -0.92
CA PRO A 286 -7.60 -20.05 -0.40
C PRO A 286 -7.55 -20.36 1.11
N ASP A 287 -6.38 -20.72 1.62
CA ASP A 287 -6.15 -20.96 3.04
C ASP A 287 -5.68 -19.70 3.76
N ASN A 288 -6.02 -19.61 5.04
CA ASN A 288 -5.65 -18.50 5.90
C ASN A 288 -4.35 -18.78 6.67
N ASP A 289 -3.22 -18.34 6.12
CA ASP A 289 -1.90 -18.48 6.75
C ASP A 289 -1.45 -17.19 7.46
N GLY A 290 -2.38 -16.26 7.69
CA GLY A 290 -2.11 -14.97 8.33
C GLY A 290 -1.36 -13.98 7.45
N HIS A 291 -1.03 -12.83 8.05
CA HIS A 291 -0.38 -11.71 7.38
C HIS A 291 0.74 -11.14 8.24
N PHE A 292 1.96 -11.64 8.04
CA PHE A 292 3.15 -11.33 8.84
C PHE A 292 3.38 -9.82 8.97
N GLY A 293 3.44 -9.09 7.86
CA GLY A 293 3.68 -7.64 7.86
C GLY A 293 2.64 -6.80 8.64
N LEU A 294 1.39 -7.26 8.73
CA LEU A 294 0.33 -6.57 9.48
C LEU A 294 0.16 -7.13 10.90
N ALA A 295 0.90 -8.18 11.22
CA ALA A 295 0.79 -8.98 12.43
C ALA A 295 -0.66 -9.47 12.67
N LEU A 296 -1.32 -10.02 11.66
CA LEU A 296 -2.72 -10.47 11.73
C LEU A 296 -2.85 -11.97 11.48
N ASP A 297 -3.67 -12.67 12.27
CA ASP A 297 -3.94 -14.10 12.07
C ASP A 297 -4.88 -14.38 10.89
N ALA A 298 -5.67 -13.38 10.47
CA ALA A 298 -6.60 -13.49 9.37
C ALA A 298 -6.79 -12.14 8.68
N TYR A 299 -6.66 -12.13 7.35
CA TYR A 299 -6.81 -10.93 6.54
C TYR A 299 -7.34 -11.27 5.14
N ALA A 300 -8.34 -10.54 4.66
CA ALA A 300 -8.93 -10.72 3.34
C ALA A 300 -9.32 -9.34 2.81
N HIS A 301 -9.05 -9.08 1.54
CA HIS A 301 -9.47 -7.82 0.92
C HIS A 301 -10.98 -7.85 0.66
N PHE A 302 -11.69 -6.88 1.23
CA PHE A 302 -13.15 -6.71 1.16
C PHE A 302 -13.52 -5.30 0.66
N THR A 303 -12.65 -4.32 0.86
CA THR A 303 -12.99 -2.89 0.81
C THR A 303 -12.83 -2.22 -0.56
N SER A 304 -12.47 -2.95 -1.63
CA SER A 304 -12.30 -2.34 -2.96
C SER A 304 -12.79 -3.22 -4.12
N PRO A 305 -14.06 -3.67 -4.12
CA PRO A 305 -14.59 -4.54 -5.16
C PRO A 305 -14.78 -3.88 -6.52
N ILE A 306 -14.74 -2.54 -6.64
CA ILE A 306 -14.77 -1.87 -7.95
C ILE A 306 -13.49 -2.16 -8.74
N ARG A 307 -12.36 -2.29 -8.04
CA ARG A 307 -11.02 -2.39 -8.63
C ARG A 307 -10.26 -3.69 -8.35
N ARG A 308 -10.80 -4.60 -7.53
CA ARG A 308 -10.19 -5.90 -7.22
C ARG A 308 -11.22 -7.03 -7.26
N TYR A 309 -10.97 -8.04 -8.08
CA TYR A 309 -11.84 -9.20 -8.21
C TYR A 309 -11.89 -10.10 -6.94
N PRO A 310 -10.80 -10.27 -6.17
CA PRO A 310 -10.86 -10.98 -4.89
C PRO A 310 -11.89 -10.39 -3.92
N ASP A 311 -12.00 -9.07 -3.84
CA ASP A 311 -13.02 -8.40 -3.03
C ASP A 311 -14.44 -8.73 -3.51
N VAL A 312 -14.66 -8.81 -4.83
CA VAL A 312 -15.95 -9.27 -5.38
C VAL A 312 -16.28 -10.70 -4.94
N LEU A 313 -15.30 -11.60 -4.94
CA LEU A 313 -15.48 -12.97 -4.45
C LEU A 313 -15.83 -13.00 -2.96
N VAL A 314 -15.15 -12.19 -2.15
CA VAL A 314 -15.45 -12.03 -0.72
C VAL A 314 -16.88 -11.50 -0.52
N HIS A 315 -17.31 -10.50 -1.30
CA HIS A 315 -18.70 -9.99 -1.24
C HIS A 315 -19.73 -11.05 -1.59
N ARG A 316 -19.48 -11.86 -2.63
CA ARG A 316 -20.35 -12.98 -3.01
C ARG A 316 -20.47 -14.01 -1.89
N ALA A 317 -19.35 -14.37 -1.27
CA ALA A 317 -19.31 -15.33 -0.18
C ALA A 317 -20.05 -14.81 1.06
N ILE A 318 -19.85 -13.55 1.45
CA ILE A 318 -20.58 -12.90 2.55
C ILE A 318 -22.08 -12.88 2.23
N ARG A 319 -22.48 -12.46 1.04
CA ARG A 319 -23.89 -12.39 0.63
C ARG A 319 -24.56 -13.77 0.65
N HIS A 320 -23.86 -14.82 0.23
CA HIS A 320 -24.36 -16.21 0.31
C HIS A 320 -24.65 -16.61 1.76
N ILE A 321 -23.74 -16.32 2.69
CA ILE A 321 -23.93 -16.59 4.12
C ILE A 321 -25.13 -15.81 4.67
N LEU A 322 -25.25 -14.53 4.33
CA LEU A 322 -26.34 -13.67 4.79
C LEU A 322 -27.72 -14.15 4.29
N ASN A 323 -27.77 -14.82 3.15
CA ASN A 323 -28.98 -15.44 2.61
C ASN A 323 -29.28 -16.83 3.22
N GLY A 324 -28.55 -17.24 4.27
CA GLY A 324 -28.70 -18.55 4.91
C GLY A 324 -27.99 -19.70 4.17
N GLY A 325 -27.18 -19.37 3.16
CA GLY A 325 -26.42 -20.33 2.39
C GLY A 325 -25.33 -21.04 3.20
N LYS A 326 -25.09 -22.31 2.89
CA LYS A 326 -24.01 -23.14 3.45
C LYS A 326 -22.89 -23.35 2.41
N PRO A 327 -21.66 -23.69 2.82
CA PRO A 327 -20.56 -23.95 1.88
C PRO A 327 -20.90 -24.98 0.79
N SER A 328 -21.65 -26.03 1.13
CA SER A 328 -22.06 -27.08 0.17
C SER A 328 -22.99 -26.60 -0.94
N GLY A 329 -23.66 -25.46 -0.76
CA GLY A 329 -24.53 -24.84 -1.77
C GLY A 329 -23.94 -23.57 -2.37
N TYR A 330 -22.66 -23.28 -2.10
CA TYR A 330 -21.98 -22.13 -2.68
C TYR A 330 -21.47 -22.46 -4.09
N ALA A 331 -21.43 -21.45 -4.96
CA ALA A 331 -21.05 -21.64 -6.36
C ALA A 331 -19.56 -21.99 -6.57
N TYR A 332 -18.72 -21.72 -5.57
CA TYR A 332 -17.30 -22.04 -5.62
C TYR A 332 -16.94 -23.00 -4.50
N THR A 333 -16.13 -23.99 -4.84
CA THR A 333 -15.48 -24.90 -3.88
C THR A 333 -14.09 -24.35 -3.50
N SER A 334 -13.45 -24.98 -2.52
CA SER A 334 -12.05 -24.66 -2.19
C SER A 334 -11.11 -24.92 -3.38
N ALA A 335 -11.38 -25.97 -4.17
CA ALA A 335 -10.60 -26.29 -5.37
C ALA A 335 -10.76 -25.23 -6.47
N ASP A 336 -11.93 -24.58 -6.57
CA ASP A 336 -12.13 -23.47 -7.52
C ASP A 336 -11.36 -22.20 -7.10
N MET A 337 -11.09 -22.04 -5.81
CA MET A 337 -10.39 -20.87 -5.27
C MET A 337 -8.90 -20.88 -5.55
N GLU A 338 -8.25 -22.04 -5.63
CA GLU A 338 -6.82 -22.16 -5.96
C GLU A 338 -6.42 -21.47 -7.29
N PRO A 339 -7.04 -21.81 -8.45
CA PRO A 339 -6.69 -21.15 -9.71
C PRO A 339 -7.09 -19.66 -9.72
N LEU A 340 -8.15 -19.28 -9.00
CA LEU A 340 -8.53 -17.87 -8.85
C LEU A 340 -7.48 -17.09 -8.04
N ALA A 341 -6.95 -17.68 -6.98
CA ALA A 341 -5.90 -17.10 -6.14
C ALA A 341 -4.63 -16.84 -6.95
N LEU A 342 -4.19 -17.85 -7.72
CA LEU A 342 -3.02 -17.74 -8.60
C LEU A 342 -3.22 -16.65 -9.66
N HIS A 343 -4.35 -16.67 -10.35
CA HIS A 343 -4.68 -15.70 -11.39
C HIS A 343 -4.72 -14.26 -10.86
N CYS A 344 -5.42 -14.03 -9.74
CA CYS A 344 -5.53 -12.69 -9.15
C CYS A 344 -4.18 -12.18 -8.65
N SER A 345 -3.35 -13.06 -8.06
CA SER A 345 -1.99 -12.69 -7.63
C SER A 345 -1.07 -12.39 -8.80
N MET A 346 -1.15 -13.16 -9.88
CA MET A 346 -0.38 -12.93 -11.11
C MET A 346 -0.78 -11.61 -11.77
N ARG A 347 -2.08 -11.35 -11.94
CA ARG A 347 -2.59 -10.12 -12.55
C ARG A 347 -2.24 -8.88 -11.73
N GLY A 348 -2.28 -8.98 -10.39
CA GLY A 348 -1.81 -7.93 -9.50
C GLY A 348 -0.33 -7.57 -9.74
N ARG A 349 0.55 -8.58 -9.82
CA ARG A 349 1.98 -8.35 -10.11
C ARG A 349 2.23 -7.73 -11.47
N ILE A 350 1.51 -8.18 -12.50
CA ILE A 350 1.61 -7.61 -13.86
C ILE A 350 1.17 -6.14 -13.87
N ALA A 351 0.11 -5.80 -13.12
CA ALA A 351 -0.33 -4.43 -12.97
C ALA A 351 0.75 -3.57 -12.30
N GLU A 352 1.24 -3.98 -11.12
CA GLU A 352 2.31 -3.26 -10.40
C GLU A 352 3.58 -3.10 -11.24
N GLU A 353 3.96 -4.10 -12.03
CA GLU A 353 5.11 -4.03 -12.94
C GLU A 353 4.87 -3.00 -14.06
N ALA A 354 3.71 -3.04 -14.72
CA ALA A 354 3.37 -2.10 -15.78
C ALA A 354 3.31 -0.65 -15.26
N GLU A 355 2.70 -0.42 -14.09
CA GLU A 355 2.65 0.89 -13.44
C GLU A 355 4.06 1.42 -13.16
N ARG A 356 4.92 0.59 -12.57
CA ARG A 356 6.32 0.93 -12.31
C ARG A 356 7.10 1.25 -13.58
N GLU A 357 6.91 0.48 -14.65
CA GLU A 357 7.60 0.74 -15.93
C GLU A 357 7.23 2.10 -16.53
N VAL A 358 5.96 2.49 -16.43
CA VAL A 358 5.48 3.79 -16.92
C VAL A 358 5.99 4.92 -16.03
N ASP A 359 5.98 4.75 -14.72
CA ASP A 359 6.58 5.69 -13.77
C ASP A 359 8.08 5.91 -14.06
N GLU A 360 8.84 4.83 -14.25
CA GLU A 360 10.26 4.90 -14.60
C GLU A 360 10.48 5.67 -15.90
N ARG A 361 9.60 5.51 -16.89
CA ARG A 361 9.64 6.27 -18.15
C ARG A 361 9.38 7.75 -17.94
N TYR A 362 8.37 8.13 -17.16
CA TYR A 362 8.09 9.55 -16.87
C TYR A 362 9.18 10.20 -16.01
N ARG A 363 9.79 9.45 -15.08
CA ARG A 363 10.98 9.91 -14.35
C ARG A 363 12.15 10.20 -15.29
N CYS A 364 12.40 9.32 -16.26
CA CYS A 364 13.43 9.56 -17.28
C CYS A 364 13.10 10.79 -18.14
N ALA A 365 11.84 10.95 -18.57
CA ALA A 365 11.39 12.11 -19.36
C ALA A 365 11.61 13.43 -18.62
N TRP A 366 11.34 13.45 -17.31
CA TRP A 366 11.61 14.62 -16.48
C TRP A 366 13.11 14.90 -16.39
N LEU A 367 13.94 13.89 -16.08
CA LEU A 367 15.39 14.06 -15.95
C LEU A 367 16.10 14.42 -17.26
N GLN A 368 15.54 14.12 -18.42
CA GLN A 368 16.08 14.58 -19.70
C GLN A 368 16.20 16.10 -19.77
N LYS A 369 15.27 16.82 -19.12
CA LYS A 369 15.29 18.29 -19.04
C LYS A 369 16.40 18.82 -18.11
N HIS A 370 17.00 17.94 -17.29
CA HIS A 370 17.99 18.26 -16.26
C HIS A 370 19.36 17.61 -16.52
N VAL A 371 19.63 17.16 -17.76
CA VAL A 371 20.94 16.60 -18.13
C VAL A 371 22.03 17.67 -17.95
N GLY A 372 23.12 17.31 -17.26
CA GLY A 372 24.21 18.21 -16.91
C GLY A 372 24.06 18.86 -15.53
N GLU A 373 22.90 18.80 -14.89
CA GLU A 373 22.70 19.32 -13.54
C GLU A 373 23.22 18.35 -12.46
N VAL A 374 23.53 18.89 -11.28
CA VAL A 374 24.07 18.14 -10.13
C VAL A 374 23.02 18.08 -9.02
N PHE A 375 22.72 16.87 -8.58
CA PHE A 375 21.74 16.60 -7.54
C PHE A 375 22.39 15.96 -6.31
N ALA A 376 21.78 16.19 -5.14
CA ALA A 376 22.02 15.35 -3.98
C ALA A 376 21.31 14.00 -4.18
N GLY A 377 21.99 12.92 -3.79
CA GLY A 377 21.46 11.58 -3.87
C GLY A 377 21.92 10.71 -2.72
N VAL A 378 21.31 9.54 -2.61
CA VAL A 378 21.67 8.50 -1.65
C VAL A 378 21.89 7.22 -2.43
N VAL A 379 22.96 6.50 -2.15
CA VAL A 379 23.19 5.18 -2.76
C VAL A 379 22.04 4.25 -2.36
N SER A 380 21.20 3.85 -3.32
CA SER A 380 20.02 2.99 -3.13
C SER A 380 20.28 1.52 -3.51
N GLY A 381 21.41 1.24 -4.16
CA GLY A 381 21.86 -0.10 -4.50
C GLY A 381 23.37 -0.14 -4.76
N VAL A 382 24.00 -1.25 -4.41
CA VAL A 382 25.42 -1.50 -4.70
C VAL A 382 25.53 -2.82 -5.42
N THR A 383 26.26 -2.83 -6.53
CA THR A 383 26.50 -4.00 -7.38
C THR A 383 27.98 -4.07 -7.76
N SER A 384 28.41 -5.17 -8.38
CA SER A 384 29.77 -5.31 -8.89
C SER A 384 30.13 -4.34 -10.01
N PHE A 385 29.15 -3.85 -10.76
CA PHE A 385 29.36 -2.97 -11.92
C PHE A 385 29.05 -1.49 -11.64
N GLY A 386 28.62 -1.14 -10.43
CA GLY A 386 28.33 0.26 -10.08
C GLY A 386 27.39 0.45 -8.90
N LEU A 387 26.97 1.70 -8.73
CA LEU A 387 26.11 2.18 -7.65
C LEU A 387 24.80 2.68 -8.23
N PHE A 388 23.67 2.21 -7.73
CA PHE A 388 22.40 2.88 -7.94
C PHE A 388 22.28 4.01 -6.93
N VAL A 389 21.94 5.21 -7.40
CA VAL A 389 21.78 6.42 -6.59
C VAL A 389 20.37 6.96 -6.80
N GLU A 390 19.61 7.08 -5.72
CA GLU A 390 18.31 7.73 -5.67
C GLU A 390 18.49 9.22 -5.36
N LEU A 391 17.95 10.09 -6.22
CA LEU A 391 18.00 11.54 -6.02
C LEU A 391 17.07 11.95 -4.87
N VAL A 392 17.53 12.83 -3.98
CA VAL A 392 16.81 13.15 -2.73
C VAL A 392 15.44 13.80 -2.97
N GLU A 393 15.38 14.78 -3.87
CA GLU A 393 14.17 15.57 -4.11
C GLU A 393 13.18 14.84 -5.01
N SER A 394 13.64 14.30 -6.14
CA SER A 394 12.77 13.67 -7.15
C SER A 394 12.53 12.18 -6.93
N ARG A 395 13.32 11.52 -6.06
CA ARG A 395 13.29 10.07 -5.80
C ARG A 395 13.53 9.21 -7.04
N ILE A 396 14.16 9.79 -8.06
CA ILE A 396 14.51 9.07 -9.28
C ILE A 396 15.82 8.33 -9.04
N SER A 397 15.88 7.07 -9.43
CA SER A 397 17.11 6.27 -9.36
C SER A 397 17.87 6.30 -10.68
N GLY A 398 19.19 6.43 -10.60
CA GLY A 398 20.10 6.29 -11.73
C GLY A 398 21.34 5.48 -11.38
N LEU A 399 22.10 5.07 -12.38
CA LEU A 399 23.29 4.24 -12.24
C LEU A 399 24.56 5.08 -12.38
N VAL A 400 25.42 5.06 -11.36
CA VAL A 400 26.83 5.42 -11.48
C VAL A 400 27.59 4.14 -11.80
N HIS A 401 27.96 3.96 -13.08
CA HIS A 401 28.76 2.81 -13.49
C HIS A 401 30.16 2.87 -12.85
N VAL A 402 30.78 1.72 -12.58
CA VAL A 402 32.11 1.62 -11.93
C VAL A 402 33.19 2.42 -12.68
N SER A 403 33.07 2.57 -14.00
CA SER A 403 33.99 3.40 -14.81
C SER A 403 33.86 4.91 -14.58
N GLN A 404 32.75 5.36 -13.99
CA GLN A 404 32.52 6.75 -13.58
C GLN A 404 32.96 7.01 -12.13
N LEU A 405 33.41 5.97 -11.41
CA LEU A 405 33.99 6.12 -10.09
C LEU A 405 35.46 6.59 -10.18
N PRO A 406 36.01 7.18 -9.11
CA PRO A 406 37.43 7.50 -9.02
C PRO A 406 38.29 6.29 -9.38
N ASN A 407 39.37 6.50 -10.13
CA ASN A 407 40.21 5.43 -10.67
C ASN A 407 40.79 4.53 -9.56
N ASP A 408 40.24 3.31 -9.44
CA ASP A 408 40.63 2.28 -8.48
C ASP A 408 40.14 0.90 -8.96
N TYR A 409 40.62 -0.17 -8.32
CA TYR A 409 40.05 -1.51 -8.45
C TYR A 409 39.02 -1.73 -7.36
N TYR A 410 37.76 -1.85 -7.75
CA TYR A 410 36.64 -1.98 -6.82
C TYR A 410 36.23 -3.44 -6.61
N HIS A 411 36.21 -3.89 -5.36
CA HIS A 411 35.66 -5.18 -4.96
C HIS A 411 34.27 -5.00 -4.34
N PHE A 412 33.28 -5.71 -4.86
CA PHE A 412 31.94 -5.76 -4.28
C PHE A 412 31.83 -6.80 -3.16
N ASP A 413 31.40 -6.36 -1.98
CA ASP A 413 30.99 -7.20 -0.86
C ASP A 413 29.46 -7.25 -0.82
N PRO A 414 28.85 -8.39 -1.23
CA PRO A 414 27.40 -8.53 -1.29
C PRO A 414 26.75 -8.55 0.10
N LEU A 415 27.46 -9.02 1.13
CA LEU A 415 26.91 -9.12 2.47
C LEU A 415 26.82 -7.75 3.14
N ARG A 416 27.85 -6.92 2.95
CA ARG A 416 27.90 -5.56 3.53
C ARG A 416 27.23 -4.50 2.67
N HIS A 417 26.79 -4.86 1.46
CA HIS A 417 26.31 -3.94 0.43
C HIS A 417 27.30 -2.79 0.20
N LEU A 418 28.56 -3.15 -0.06
CA LEU A 418 29.70 -2.24 -0.09
C LEU A 418 30.56 -2.48 -1.34
N LEU A 419 31.04 -1.39 -1.93
CA LEU A 419 32.03 -1.40 -3.00
C LEU A 419 33.32 -0.77 -2.48
N ILE A 420 34.41 -1.53 -2.45
CA ILE A 420 35.68 -1.18 -1.78
C ILE A 420 36.76 -0.95 -2.83
N GLY A 421 37.33 0.25 -2.89
CA GLY A 421 38.51 0.56 -3.71
C GLY A 421 39.79 0.04 -3.06
N GLN A 422 40.53 -0.81 -3.77
CA GLN A 422 41.73 -1.48 -3.25
C GLN A 422 42.92 -0.54 -3.02
N ARG A 423 43.12 0.46 -3.87
CA ARG A 423 44.30 1.33 -3.85
C ARG A 423 44.09 2.55 -2.97
N GLN A 424 42.94 3.19 -3.08
CA GLN A 424 42.63 4.43 -2.36
C GLN A 424 41.82 4.19 -1.08
N GLY A 425 41.32 2.96 -0.86
CA GLY A 425 40.50 2.62 0.30
C GLY A 425 39.13 3.30 0.31
N ARG A 426 38.69 3.88 -0.82
CA ARG A 426 37.38 4.54 -0.93
C ARG A 426 36.28 3.50 -0.94
N ASN A 427 35.30 3.70 -0.07
CA ASN A 427 34.20 2.77 0.13
C ASN A 427 32.88 3.46 -0.24
N PHE A 428 32.05 2.77 -1.01
CA PHE A 428 30.69 3.20 -1.31
C PHE A 428 29.70 2.17 -0.79
N ARG A 429 28.84 2.60 0.13
CA ARG A 429 27.87 1.76 0.80
C ARG A 429 26.45 2.15 0.42
N LEU A 430 25.56 1.16 0.44
CA LEU A 430 24.13 1.40 0.45
C LEU A 430 23.77 2.37 1.61
N GLY A 431 23.08 3.46 1.30
CA GLY A 431 22.71 4.52 2.24
C GLY A 431 23.67 5.73 2.29
N ASP A 432 24.83 5.67 1.63
CA ASP A 432 25.76 6.81 1.66
C ASP A 432 25.20 8.00 0.89
N PRO A 433 25.29 9.23 1.44
CA PRO A 433 24.95 10.44 0.72
C PRO A 433 26.04 10.73 -0.32
N VAL A 434 25.62 11.07 -1.53
CA VAL A 434 26.51 11.40 -2.66
C VAL A 434 25.98 12.59 -3.43
N ARG A 435 26.85 13.28 -4.15
CA ARG A 435 26.44 14.24 -5.18
C ARG A 435 26.70 13.65 -6.55
N VAL A 436 25.70 13.71 -7.42
CA VAL A 436 25.75 13.08 -8.75
C VAL A 436 25.33 14.07 -9.82
N GLN A 437 26.00 14.02 -10.97
CA GLN A 437 25.61 14.75 -12.16
C GLN A 437 24.88 13.81 -13.13
N VAL A 438 23.77 14.29 -13.70
CA VAL A 438 23.03 13.56 -14.73
C VAL A 438 23.80 13.62 -16.04
N LEU A 439 24.23 12.47 -16.56
CA LEU A 439 24.93 12.38 -17.85
C LEU A 439 23.95 12.14 -19.00
N ARG A 440 22.98 11.25 -18.77
CA ARG A 440 21.99 10.84 -19.77
C ARG A 440 20.76 10.32 -19.05
N ALA A 441 19.60 10.63 -19.60
CA ALA A 441 18.34 9.96 -19.25
C ALA A 441 17.69 9.47 -20.55
N SER A 442 17.36 8.18 -20.62
CA SER A 442 16.79 7.53 -21.80
C SER A 442 15.42 6.97 -21.47
N MET A 443 14.38 7.50 -22.11
CA MET A 443 13.03 6.96 -22.00
C MET A 443 12.90 5.57 -22.64
N GLU A 444 13.63 5.32 -23.72
CA GLU A 444 13.60 4.04 -24.45
C GLU A 444 14.28 2.94 -23.62
N ASP A 445 15.45 3.23 -23.07
CA ASP A 445 16.18 2.27 -22.24
C ASP A 445 15.64 2.19 -20.80
N ARG A 446 14.83 3.18 -20.39
CA ARG A 446 14.39 3.43 -19.00
C ARG A 446 15.58 3.50 -18.03
N LYS A 447 16.65 4.15 -18.48
CA LYS A 447 17.92 4.24 -17.74
C LYS A 447 18.36 5.69 -17.59
N VAL A 448 18.89 5.98 -16.41
CA VAL A 448 19.52 7.25 -16.07
C VAL A 448 20.98 6.95 -15.74
N ASP A 449 21.89 7.51 -16.52
CA ASP A 449 23.33 7.42 -16.27
C ASP A 449 23.78 8.63 -15.47
N LEU A 450 24.50 8.35 -14.40
CA LEU A 450 25.01 9.32 -13.45
C LEU A 450 26.53 9.23 -13.38
N ARG A 451 27.17 10.32 -12.98
CA ARG A 451 28.55 10.30 -12.46
C ARG A 451 28.64 10.96 -11.11
N LEU A 452 29.63 10.58 -10.30
CA LEU A 452 29.94 11.31 -9.08
C LEU A 452 30.40 12.72 -9.42
N ALA A 453 29.78 13.71 -8.79
CA ALA A 453 30.27 15.08 -8.85
C ALA A 453 31.53 15.20 -7.97
N LYS A 454 32.47 16.07 -8.37
CA LYS A 454 33.61 16.39 -7.51
C LYS A 454 33.10 17.14 -6.28
N GLU A 455 33.61 16.80 -5.10
CA GLU A 455 33.45 17.64 -3.91
C GLU A 455 34.05 19.02 -4.22
N ALA A 456 33.30 20.08 -3.88
CA ALA A 456 33.69 21.46 -4.10
C ALA A 456 34.81 21.88 -3.14
#